data_AF-A0ABD7F583-F1
#
_entry.id   AF-A0ABD7F583-F1
#
_cell.length_a   1.000
_cell.length_b   1.000
_cell.length_c   1.000
_cell.angle_alpha   90.00
_cell.angle_beta   90.00
_cell.angle_gamma   90.00
#
_symmetry.space_group_name_H-M   'P 1'
#
loop_
_entity.id
_entity.type
_entity.pdbx_description
1 polymer ?
#
loop_
_entity_poly.entity_id
_entity_poly.type
_entity_poly.pdbx_seq_one_letter_code
_entity_poly.pdbx_strand_id
1 'polypeptide(L)'
;MAGVDVEIRGLDDVVSKLQKLANPRRTKSIARKAARQAMNIVRDAARNNAKAIDDPETSEKIFKNIKVSAGKTRNPNEIVMRVGVDGGASFSNPNPKPTSGGDTRHWRWIEYGKSGVTAVPFMRPALANNIQQVTNKFAEVFDAELDKELANL
;
A
#
# COMPACT_ATOMS: atom_id res chain seq x y z
N MET A 1 17.77 -5.57 -13.56
CA MET A 1 16.63 -5.87 -12.64
C MET A 1 15.89 -7.03 -13.26
N ALA A 2 15.92 -8.21 -12.63
CA ALA A 2 15.22 -9.38 -13.14
C ALA A 2 13.72 -9.07 -13.23
N GLY A 3 13.12 -9.29 -14.39
CA GLY A 3 11.66 -9.25 -14.54
C GLY A 3 11.09 -10.32 -13.64
N VAL A 4 10.29 -9.91 -12.66
CA VAL A 4 9.47 -10.86 -11.91
C VAL A 4 8.32 -11.21 -12.86
N ASP A 5 8.40 -12.37 -13.50
CA ASP A 5 7.31 -12.90 -14.29
C ASP A 5 6.18 -13.31 -13.33
N VAL A 6 5.14 -12.48 -13.30
CA VAL A 6 3.95 -12.72 -12.49
C VAL A 6 2.94 -13.44 -13.36
N GLU A 7 2.91 -14.77 -13.28
CA GLU A 7 1.84 -15.57 -13.89
C GLU A 7 0.55 -15.44 -13.06
N ILE A 8 -0.42 -14.68 -13.55
CA ILE A 8 -1.77 -14.62 -12.98
C ILE A 8 -2.64 -15.67 -13.70
N ARG A 9 -2.85 -16.82 -13.08
CA ARG A 9 -3.83 -17.81 -13.55
C ARG A 9 -5.25 -17.31 -13.26
N GLY A 10 -6.17 -17.43 -14.21
CA GLY A 10 -7.57 -16.99 -14.06
C GLY A 10 -7.88 -15.58 -14.55
N LEU A 11 -6.98 -14.95 -15.31
CA LEU A 11 -7.22 -13.63 -15.88
C LEU A 11 -8.40 -13.62 -16.88
N ASP A 12 -8.55 -14.69 -17.67
CA ASP A 12 -9.61 -14.83 -18.66
C ASP A 12 -11.01 -14.86 -18.00
N ASP A 13 -11.13 -15.59 -16.88
CA ASP A 13 -12.37 -15.64 -16.10
C ASP A 13 -12.72 -14.26 -15.55
N VAL A 14 -11.74 -13.53 -15.03
CA VAL A 14 -11.91 -12.16 -14.53
C VAL A 14 -12.37 -11.21 -15.65
N VAL A 15 -11.78 -11.30 -16.85
CA VAL A 15 -12.19 -10.49 -18.01
C VAL A 15 -13.65 -10.78 -18.39
N SER A 16 -14.04 -12.06 -18.39
CA SER A 16 -15.43 -12.45 -18.69
C SER A 16 -16.43 -11.91 -17.65
N LYS A 17 -16.07 -11.96 -16.35
CA LYS A 17 -16.89 -11.43 -15.24
C LYS A 17 -17.03 -9.91 -15.35
N LEU A 18 -15.96 -9.21 -15.74
CA LEU A 18 -15.97 -7.77 -15.96
C LEU A 18 -16.88 -7.35 -17.11
N GLN A 19 -16.88 -8.09 -18.22
CA GLN A 19 -17.78 -7.83 -19.35
C GLN A 19 -19.25 -7.98 -18.92
N LYS A 20 -19.57 -8.99 -18.11
CA LYS A 20 -20.92 -9.23 -17.58
C LYS A 20 -21.41 -8.13 -16.63
N LEU A 21 -20.51 -7.58 -15.80
CA LEU A 21 -20.87 -6.58 -14.80
C LEU A 21 -21.25 -5.22 -15.40
N ALA A 22 -20.74 -4.88 -16.59
CA ALA A 22 -21.03 -3.68 -17.42
C ALA A 22 -21.03 -2.30 -16.71
N ASN A 23 -20.72 -2.22 -15.41
CA ASN A 23 -20.78 -1.02 -14.59
C ASN A 23 -19.37 -0.59 -14.15
N PRO A 24 -18.75 0.37 -14.84
CA PRO A 24 -17.36 0.75 -14.59
C PRO A 24 -17.15 1.37 -13.20
N ARG A 25 -18.18 2.02 -12.62
CA ARG A 25 -18.08 2.63 -11.28
C ARG A 25 -18.00 1.55 -10.20
N ARG A 26 -18.80 0.49 -10.33
CA ARG A 26 -18.81 -0.66 -9.40
C ARG A 26 -17.51 -1.43 -9.48
N THR A 27 -17.06 -1.80 -10.67
CA THR A 27 -15.75 -2.43 -10.91
C THR A 27 -14.62 -1.63 -10.28
N LYS A 28 -14.61 -0.31 -10.46
CA LYS A 28 -13.57 0.56 -9.87
C LYS A 28 -13.62 0.56 -8.34
N SER A 29 -14.81 0.49 -7.74
CA SER A 29 -14.96 0.38 -6.28
C SER A 29 -14.41 -0.94 -5.75
N ILE A 30 -14.76 -2.05 -6.42
CA ILE A 30 -14.28 -3.40 -6.11
C ILE A 30 -12.75 -3.47 -6.20
N ALA A 31 -12.17 -2.98 -7.30
CA ALA A 31 -10.73 -2.94 -7.48
C ALA A 31 -10.03 -2.10 -6.40
N ARG A 32 -10.62 -0.97 -5.96
CA ARG A 32 -10.07 -0.19 -4.83
C ARG A 32 -10.13 -0.94 -3.51
N LYS A 33 -11.21 -1.69 -3.26
CA LYS A 33 -11.38 -2.52 -2.07
C LYS A 33 -10.33 -3.64 -2.05
N ALA A 34 -10.19 -4.38 -3.15
CA ALA A 34 -9.19 -5.41 -3.32
C ALA A 34 -7.77 -4.87 -3.16
N ALA A 35 -7.43 -3.76 -3.84
CA ALA A 35 -6.12 -3.12 -3.71
C ALA A 35 -5.81 -2.67 -2.28
N ARG A 36 -6.81 -2.13 -1.56
CA ARG A 36 -6.62 -1.74 -0.16
C ARG A 36 -6.33 -2.94 0.74
N GLN A 37 -7.07 -4.04 0.57
CA GLN A 37 -6.86 -5.26 1.36
C GLN A 37 -5.51 -5.90 1.07
N ALA A 38 -5.13 -6.00 -0.21
CA ALA A 38 -3.83 -6.52 -0.61
C ALA A 38 -2.67 -5.69 -0.03
N MET A 39 -2.75 -4.35 -0.12
CA MET A 39 -1.70 -3.47 0.42
C MET A 39 -1.63 -3.43 1.94
N ASN A 40 -2.61 -3.97 2.67
CA ASN A 40 -2.49 -4.12 4.12
C ASN A 40 -1.33 -5.05 4.51
N ILE A 41 -1.00 -6.05 3.67
CA ILE A 41 0.15 -6.94 3.88
C ILE A 41 1.44 -6.11 3.94
N VAL A 42 1.64 -5.23 2.96
CA VAL A 42 2.81 -4.33 2.89
C VAL A 42 2.82 -3.35 4.06
N ARG A 43 1.65 -2.81 4.43
CA ARG A 43 1.51 -1.94 5.61
C ARG A 43 1.98 -2.65 6.87
N ASP A 44 1.53 -3.88 7.10
CA ASP A 44 1.83 -4.61 8.32
C ASP A 44 3.30 -5.07 8.36
N ALA A 45 3.85 -5.50 7.22
CA ALA A 45 5.29 -5.74 7.07
C ALA A 45 6.11 -4.47 7.36
N ALA A 46 5.72 -3.32 6.79
CA ALA A 46 6.41 -2.05 7.02
C ALA A 46 6.32 -1.60 8.49
N ARG A 47 5.18 -1.83 9.16
CA ARG A 47 5.03 -1.59 10.61
C ARG A 47 5.94 -2.47 11.44
N ASN A 48 6.06 -3.74 11.09
CA ASN A 48 6.95 -4.67 11.81
C ASN A 48 8.41 -4.30 11.61
N ASN A 49 8.81 -3.92 10.40
CA ASN A 49 10.16 -3.43 10.11
C ASN A 49 10.45 -2.12 10.86
N ALA A 50 9.50 -1.18 10.88
CA ALA A 50 9.66 0.10 11.56
C ALA A 50 9.80 -0.06 13.09
N LYS A 51 9.12 -1.02 13.71
CA LYS A 51 9.29 -1.31 15.15
C LYS A 51 10.72 -1.69 15.54
N ALA A 52 11.49 -2.26 14.61
CA ALA A 52 12.90 -2.61 14.86
C ALA A 52 13.83 -1.38 14.80
N ILE A 53 13.34 -0.24 14.29
CA ILE A 53 14.11 0.98 14.08
C ILE A 53 13.65 2.11 15.01
N ASP A 54 12.38 2.12 15.39
CA ASP A 54 11.82 3.11 16.31
C ASP A 54 12.57 3.09 17.66
N ASP A 55 12.98 4.26 18.12
CA ASP A 55 13.72 4.45 19.36
C ASP A 55 12.77 4.37 20.57
N PRO A 56 12.97 3.42 21.51
CA PRO A 56 12.10 3.26 22.67
C PRO A 56 12.13 4.46 23.64
N GLU A 57 13.18 5.29 23.59
CA GLU A 57 13.31 6.47 24.45
C GLU A 57 12.49 7.67 23.94
N THR A 58 12.07 7.62 22.68
CA THR A 58 11.31 8.70 22.04
C THR A 58 9.80 8.44 22.06
N SER A 59 9.03 9.53 22.04
CA SER A 59 7.56 9.45 21.97
C SER A 59 7.07 9.10 20.55
N GLU A 60 7.93 9.40 19.57
CA GLU A 60 7.76 9.28 18.14
C GLU A 60 7.80 7.82 17.69
N LYS A 61 6.78 7.39 16.96
CA LYS A 61 6.60 5.99 16.55
C LYS A 61 6.22 5.92 15.09
N ILE A 62 7.19 5.68 14.21
CA ILE A 62 6.97 5.58 12.76
C ILE A 62 5.93 4.51 12.47
N PHE A 63 5.99 3.35 13.15
CA PHE A 63 5.04 2.26 12.88
C PHE A 63 3.57 2.68 13.06
N LYS A 64 3.27 3.61 13.98
CA LYS A 64 1.89 4.09 14.20
C LYS A 64 1.38 4.95 13.06
N ASN A 65 2.28 5.61 12.33
CA ASN A 65 1.95 6.51 11.23
C ASN A 65 1.92 5.82 9.86
N ILE A 66 2.43 4.59 9.74
CA ILE A 66 2.34 3.82 8.49
C ILE A 66 0.90 3.41 8.20
N LYS A 67 0.40 3.80 7.03
CA LYS A 67 -0.96 3.50 6.57
C LYS A 67 -1.06 3.27 5.07
N VAL A 68 -2.11 2.56 4.68
CA VAL A 68 -2.55 2.45 3.28
C VAL A 68 -3.33 3.72 2.91
N SER A 69 -3.05 4.29 1.73
CA SER A 69 -3.77 5.44 1.19
C SER A 69 -3.91 5.34 -0.33
N ALA A 70 -4.96 5.96 -0.87
CA ALA A 70 -5.08 6.09 -2.33
C ALA A 70 -4.00 7.04 -2.86
N GLY A 71 -3.38 6.66 -3.98
CA GLY A 71 -2.51 7.53 -4.75
C GLY A 71 -3.29 8.50 -5.62
N LYS A 72 -2.64 9.58 -6.05
CA LYS A 72 -3.17 10.46 -7.09
C LYS A 72 -2.83 9.87 -8.45
N THR A 73 -3.81 9.76 -9.34
CA THR A 73 -3.60 9.45 -10.77
C THR A 73 -4.31 10.50 -11.62
N ARG A 74 -3.73 10.82 -12.77
CA ARG A 74 -4.35 11.68 -13.79
C ARG A 74 -5.32 10.88 -14.67
N ASN A 75 -5.16 9.56 -14.73
CA ASN A 75 -6.00 8.68 -15.53
C ASN A 75 -7.22 8.21 -14.71
N PRO A 76 -8.45 8.54 -15.10
CA PRO A 76 -9.64 8.10 -14.39
C PRO A 76 -9.88 6.58 -14.47
N ASN A 77 -9.20 5.86 -15.37
CA ASN A 77 -9.33 4.40 -15.49
C ASN A 77 -8.34 3.63 -14.63
N GLU A 78 -7.40 4.32 -13.99
CA GLU A 78 -6.41 3.70 -13.11
C GLU A 78 -6.81 3.79 -11.63
N ILE A 79 -6.29 2.85 -10.86
CA ILE A 79 -6.34 2.86 -9.41
C ILE A 79 -4.92 2.73 -8.89
N VAL A 80 -4.53 3.68 -8.05
CA VAL A 80 -3.25 3.65 -7.36
C VAL A 80 -3.52 3.49 -5.88
N MET A 81 -2.93 2.46 -5.27
CA MET A 81 -2.93 2.25 -3.82
C MET A 81 -1.48 2.25 -3.35
N ARG A 82 -1.20 2.98 -2.27
CA ARG A 82 0.15 3.14 -1.72
C ARG A 82 0.17 2.91 -0.22
N VAL A 83 1.32 2.52 0.29
CA VAL A 83 1.62 2.51 1.73
C VAL A 83 2.60 3.65 2.00
N GLY A 84 2.35 4.43 3.04
CA GLY A 84 3.19 5.58 3.38
C GLY A 84 3.02 6.01 4.83
N VAL A 85 3.89 6.92 5.27
CA VAL A 85 3.87 7.49 6.61
C VAL A 85 2.96 8.73 6.63
N ASP A 86 1.96 8.72 7.50
CA ASP A 86 1.08 9.89 7.72
C ASP A 86 1.88 11.06 8.30
N GLY A 87 1.49 12.29 7.96
CA GLY A 87 2.30 13.48 8.25
C GLY A 87 3.42 13.75 7.24
N GLY A 88 3.77 12.76 6.41
CA GLY A 88 4.74 12.93 5.33
C GLY A 88 6.18 13.14 5.83
N ALA A 89 7.02 13.73 4.99
CA ALA A 89 8.45 13.98 5.29
C ALA A 89 8.84 15.46 5.16
N SER A 90 7.85 16.36 5.05
CA SER A 90 8.13 17.78 4.80
C SER A 90 8.35 18.53 6.09
N PHE A 91 9.51 19.17 6.22
CA PHE A 91 9.81 20.11 7.30
C PHE A 91 9.36 21.55 7.00
N SER A 92 8.74 21.79 5.82
CA SER A 92 8.30 23.13 5.41
C SER A 92 7.22 23.71 6.32
N ASN A 93 6.40 22.86 6.94
CA ASN A 93 5.41 23.30 7.91
C ASN A 93 6.00 23.20 9.32
N PRO A 94 6.13 24.31 10.08
CA PRO A 94 6.63 24.26 11.45
C PRO A 94 5.73 23.45 12.38
N ASN A 95 4.42 23.40 12.09
CA ASN A 95 3.43 22.66 12.88
C ASN A 95 3.13 21.32 12.19
N PRO A 96 3.72 20.20 12.62
CA PRO A 96 3.47 18.90 12.02
C PRO A 96 1.99 18.50 12.20
N LYS A 97 1.50 17.68 11.27
CA LYS A 97 0.16 17.10 11.41
C LYS A 97 0.10 16.27 12.70
N PRO A 98 -0.93 16.43 13.55
CA PRO A 98 -1.11 15.57 14.71
C PRO A 98 -1.42 14.15 14.25
N THR A 99 -0.60 13.20 14.69
CA THR A 99 -0.75 11.78 14.37
C THR A 99 -0.52 10.95 15.63
N SER A 100 -0.99 9.71 15.64
CA SER A 100 -0.86 8.81 16.79
C SER A 100 0.58 8.39 17.10
N GLY A 101 1.48 8.54 16.12
CA GLY A 101 2.92 8.32 16.26
C GLY A 101 3.75 9.59 16.45
N GLY A 102 3.14 10.76 16.68
CA GLY A 102 3.90 12.01 16.85
C GLY A 102 4.55 12.53 15.56
N ASP A 103 5.63 13.31 15.68
CA ASP A 103 6.34 13.87 14.53
C ASP A 103 7.36 12.89 13.95
N THR A 104 6.90 12.09 12.99
CA THR A 104 7.75 11.08 12.34
C THR A 104 8.40 11.57 11.04
N ARG A 105 8.46 12.88 10.75
CA ARG A 105 8.96 13.40 9.46
C ARG A 105 10.39 12.96 9.10
N HIS A 106 11.18 12.60 10.12
CA HIS A 106 12.53 12.07 10.00
C HIS A 106 12.59 10.67 9.35
N TRP A 107 11.46 9.95 9.18
CA TRP A 107 11.41 8.61 8.57
C TRP A 107 12.13 8.52 7.22
N ARG A 108 12.14 9.61 6.44
CA ARG A 108 12.78 9.65 5.12
C ARG A 108 14.30 9.52 5.23
N TRP A 109 14.91 10.09 6.26
CA TRP A 109 16.36 9.97 6.45
C TRP A 109 16.77 8.56 6.86
N ILE A 110 15.89 7.84 7.56
CA ILE A 110 16.07 6.42 7.87
C ILE A 110 15.98 5.59 6.58
N GLU A 111 14.91 5.79 5.78
CA GLU A 111 14.66 4.99 4.57
C GLU A 111 15.73 5.18 3.48
N TYR A 112 16.22 6.41 3.29
CA TYR A 112 17.12 6.77 2.20
C TYR A 112 18.57 7.07 2.64
N GLY A 113 18.81 7.21 3.94
CA GLY A 113 20.08 7.72 4.46
C GLY A 113 20.17 9.25 4.34
N LYS A 114 21.20 9.81 4.98
CA LYS A 114 21.63 11.21 4.80
C LYS A 114 23.16 11.28 4.99
N SER A 115 23.76 12.45 4.77
CA SER A 115 25.19 12.63 5.05
C SER A 115 25.52 12.18 6.49
N GLY A 116 26.47 11.26 6.63
CA GLY A 116 26.89 10.67 7.91
C GLY A 116 25.97 9.61 8.52
N VAL A 117 24.86 9.23 7.89
CA VAL A 117 23.94 8.19 8.39
C VAL A 117 23.56 7.22 7.26
N THR A 118 23.83 5.94 7.46
CA THR A 118 23.49 4.87 6.51
C THR A 118 21.99 4.66 6.42
N ALA A 119 21.50 4.26 5.24
CA ALA A 119 20.10 3.97 5.02
C ALA A 119 19.72 2.64 5.69
N VAL A 120 18.63 2.63 6.46
CA VAL A 120 18.00 1.45 7.04
C VAL A 120 16.59 1.35 6.45
N PRO A 121 16.44 0.80 5.23
CA PRO A 121 15.16 0.78 4.55
C PRO A 121 14.18 -0.17 5.24
N PHE A 122 12.96 0.30 5.47
CA PHE A 122 11.88 -0.48 6.10
C PHE A 122 10.64 -0.56 5.20
N MET A 123 10.43 0.43 4.34
CA MET A 123 9.31 0.50 3.41
C MET A 123 9.59 -0.26 2.11
N ARG A 124 10.76 -0.05 1.49
CA ARG A 124 11.17 -0.78 0.28
C ARG A 124 11.15 -2.31 0.46
N PRO A 125 11.79 -2.90 1.48
CA PRO A 125 11.76 -4.36 1.67
C PRO A 125 10.35 -4.87 1.98
N ALA A 126 9.52 -4.07 2.66
CA ALA A 126 8.13 -4.45 2.92
C ALA A 126 7.31 -4.66 1.64
N LEU A 127 7.57 -3.88 0.58
CA LEU A 127 6.94 -4.12 -0.72
C LEU A 127 7.66 -5.25 -1.48
N ALA A 128 8.98 -5.16 -1.63
CA ALA A 128 9.75 -6.08 -2.47
C ALA A 128 9.59 -7.55 -2.05
N ASN A 129 9.56 -7.82 -0.75
CA ASN A 129 9.44 -9.19 -0.24
C ASN A 129 8.00 -9.74 -0.29
N ASN A 130 7.00 -8.89 -0.52
CA ASN A 130 5.59 -9.26 -0.47
C ASN A 130 4.86 -9.10 -1.82
N ILE A 131 5.57 -8.86 -2.93
CA ILE A 131 4.95 -8.63 -4.25
C ILE A 131 3.97 -9.76 -4.60
N GLN A 132 4.42 -11.02 -4.51
CA GLN A 132 3.57 -12.15 -4.85
C GLN A 132 2.33 -12.26 -3.93
N GLN A 133 2.51 -12.05 -2.63
CA GLN A 133 1.40 -12.13 -1.67
C GLN A 133 0.36 -11.03 -1.91
N VAL A 134 0.82 -9.82 -2.24
CA VAL A 134 -0.05 -8.69 -2.61
C VAL A 134 -0.82 -9.01 -3.87
N THR A 135 -0.15 -9.50 -4.92
CA THR A 135 -0.81 -9.87 -6.19
C THR A 135 -1.85 -10.96 -5.97
N ASN A 136 -1.49 -12.03 -5.25
CA ASN A 136 -2.40 -13.13 -4.95
C ASN A 136 -3.62 -12.64 -4.16
N LYS A 137 -3.39 -11.84 -3.11
CA LYS A 137 -4.49 -11.32 -2.30
C LYS A 137 -5.38 -10.36 -3.07
N PHE A 138 -4.80 -9.57 -3.98
CA PHE A 138 -5.58 -8.73 -4.87
C PHE A 138 -6.49 -9.57 -5.76
N ALA A 139 -5.95 -10.57 -6.46
CA ALA A 139 -6.72 -11.45 -7.34
C ALA A 139 -7.85 -12.17 -6.58
N GLU A 140 -7.54 -12.76 -5.42
CA GLU A 140 -8.50 -13.45 -4.55
C GLU A 140 -9.67 -12.53 -4.15
N VAL A 141 -9.38 -11.34 -3.62
CA VAL A 141 -10.42 -10.42 -3.15
C VAL A 141 -11.18 -9.82 -4.32
N PHE A 142 -10.49 -9.53 -5.43
CA PHE A 142 -11.13 -8.95 -6.60
C PHE A 142 -12.13 -9.93 -7.20
N ASP A 143 -11.73 -11.18 -7.41
CA ASP A 143 -12.59 -12.21 -7.98
C ASP A 143 -13.79 -12.52 -7.07
N ALA A 144 -13.55 -12.67 -5.76
CA ALA A 144 -14.62 -12.91 -4.79
C ALA A 144 -15.64 -11.76 -4.71
N GLU A 145 -15.23 -10.51 -4.95
CA GLU A 145 -16.13 -9.36 -4.97
C GLU A 145 -16.85 -9.20 -6.32
N LEU A 146 -16.23 -9.61 -7.43
CA LEU A 146 -16.92 -9.72 -8.72
C LEU A 146 -18.04 -10.76 -8.64
N ASP A 147 -17.78 -11.93 -8.05
CA ASP A 147 -18.79 -12.99 -7.90
C ASP A 147 -19.99 -12.55 -7.08
N LYS A 148 -19.75 -11.81 -5.98
CA LYS A 148 -20.84 -11.23 -5.17
C LYS A 148 -21.68 -10.24 -5.95
N GLU A 149 -21.06 -9.38 -6.74
CA GLU A 149 -21.81 -8.37 -7.51
C GLU A 149 -22.53 -9.01 -8.69
N LEU A 150 -22.00 -10.07 -9.31
CA LEU A 150 -22.71 -10.86 -10.30
C LEU A 150 -23.90 -11.63 -9.72
N ALA A 151 -23.80 -12.12 -8.48
CA ALA A 151 -24.90 -12.80 -7.79
C ALA A 151 -26.06 -11.85 -7.39
N ASN A 152 -25.82 -10.53 -7.40
CA ASN A 152 -26.80 -9.50 -7.07
C ASN A 152 -27.45 -8.85 -8.30
N LEU A 153 -27.06 -9.27 -9.52
CA LEU A 153 -27.69 -8.88 -10.79
C LEU A 153 -28.92 -9.75 -11.07
#